data_AF-A0AB34NYK1-F1
#
_entry.id   AF-A0AB34NYK1-F1
#
_cell.length_a   1.000
_cell.length_b   1.000
_cell.length_c   1.000
_cell.angle_alpha   90.00
_cell.angle_beta   90.00
_cell.angle_gamma   90.00
#
_symmetry.space_group_name_H-M   'P 1'
#
loop_
_entity.id
_entity.type
_entity.pdbx_description
1 polymer ?
#
loop_
_entity_poly.entity_id
_entity_poly.type
_entity_poly.pdbx_seq_one_letter_code
_entity_poly.pdbx_strand_id
1 'polypeptide(L)'
;MKGGKICLAGLGNTRLLCRIQVFMKQDIATYPVVLTEYNDESGHYYVVTSPNIQGMVTDGETIPEALENAKDALATMLANELERPEVQDPREWTLDKGQQTSWVSVNMTR
;
A
#
# COMPACT_ATOMS: atom_id res chain seq x y z
N MET A 1 -10.61 -29.44 0.24
CA MET A 1 -9.24 -29.93 0.52
C MET A 1 -9.16 -30.32 1.98
N LYS A 2 -8.47 -31.42 2.26
CA LYS A 2 -8.65 -32.29 3.44
C LYS A 2 -8.03 -31.68 4.70
N GLY A 3 -8.79 -31.62 5.79
CA GLY A 3 -8.27 -31.33 7.13
C GLY A 3 -7.47 -32.53 7.66
N GLY A 4 -6.15 -32.38 7.69
CA GLY A 4 -5.25 -33.38 8.26
C GLY A 4 -5.30 -33.32 9.80
N LYS A 5 -5.83 -34.38 10.43
CA LYS A 5 -5.62 -34.63 11.87
C LYS A 5 -4.18 -35.12 12.04
N ILE A 6 -3.35 -34.35 12.72
CA ILE A 6 -2.04 -34.81 13.17
C ILE A 6 -2.24 -35.36 14.58
N CYS A 7 -2.23 -36.69 14.71
CA CYS A 7 -2.15 -37.36 16.01
C CYS A 7 -0.68 -37.40 16.43
N LEU A 8 -0.29 -36.67 17.49
CA LEU A 8 0.92 -36.98 18.25
C LEU A 8 0.52 -37.65 19.56
N ALA A 9 0.78 -38.96 19.63
CA ALA A 9 0.87 -39.68 20.87
C ALA A 9 2.21 -39.33 21.53
N GLY A 10 2.19 -38.91 22.79
CA GLY A 10 3.39 -38.64 23.58
C GLY A 10 3.02 -38.16 24.96
N LEU A 11 3.07 -39.07 25.93
CA LEU A 11 2.91 -38.76 27.36
C LEU A 11 3.99 -37.78 27.81
N GLY A 12 3.60 -36.74 28.56
CA GLY A 12 4.55 -35.84 29.20
C GLY A 12 3.83 -34.65 29.81
N ASN A 13 3.75 -34.66 31.14
CA ASN A 13 3.09 -33.66 31.95
C ASN A 13 3.72 -32.27 31.74
N THR A 14 3.08 -31.40 30.95
CA THR A 14 3.39 -29.97 30.93
C THR A 14 2.14 -29.22 30.54
N ARG A 15 1.74 -28.24 31.36
CA ARG A 15 0.61 -27.35 31.08
C ARG A 15 0.80 -26.74 29.69
N LEU A 16 0.06 -27.26 28.72
CA LEU A 16 -0.03 -26.72 27.37
C LEU A 16 -0.89 -25.46 27.45
N LEU A 17 -0.28 -24.34 27.86
CA LEU A 17 -0.81 -23.03 27.54
C LEU A 17 -0.73 -22.91 26.02
N CYS A 18 -1.82 -23.28 25.35
CA CYS A 18 -2.05 -23.00 23.95
C CYS A 18 -2.05 -21.47 23.80
N ARG A 19 -0.86 -20.87 23.61
CA ARG A 19 -0.73 -19.55 23.02
C ARG A 19 -1.26 -19.70 21.61
N ILE A 20 -2.54 -19.41 21.41
CA ILE A 20 -3.04 -19.07 20.09
C ILE A 20 -2.30 -17.78 19.74
N GLN A 21 -1.16 -17.91 19.10
CA GLN A 21 -0.49 -16.78 18.47
C GLN A 21 -1.37 -16.45 17.27
N VAL A 22 -2.36 -15.58 17.50
CA VAL A 22 -3.20 -15.03 16.44
C VAL A 22 -2.26 -14.25 15.52
N PHE A 23 -1.83 -14.88 14.42
CA PHE A 23 -1.16 -14.19 13.34
C PHE A 23 -2.21 -13.30 12.68
N MET A 24 -2.27 -12.03 13.09
CA MET A 24 -3.02 -11.02 12.36
C MET A 24 -2.37 -10.89 10.98
N LYS A 25 -3.09 -11.29 9.93
CA LYS A 25 -2.68 -10.98 8.56
C LYS A 25 -2.64 -9.46 8.45
N GLN A 26 -1.49 -8.91 8.07
CA GLN A 26 -1.41 -7.49 7.73
C GLN A 26 -2.19 -7.29 6.44
N ASP A 27 -3.11 -6.33 6.47
CA ASP A 27 -3.78 -5.83 5.28
C ASP A 27 -2.92 -4.71 4.69
N ILE A 28 -2.13 -5.05 3.68
CA ILE A 28 -1.26 -4.10 2.97
C ILE A 28 -1.85 -3.85 1.60
N ALA A 29 -2.12 -2.58 1.29
CA ALA A 29 -2.49 -2.15 -0.04
C ALA A 29 -1.29 -1.44 -0.69
N THR A 30 -0.99 -1.79 -1.94
CA THR A 30 0.16 -1.26 -2.67
C THR A 30 -0.29 -0.86 -4.07
N TYR A 31 -0.08 0.42 -4.41
CA TYR A 31 -0.48 0.99 -5.69
C TYR A 31 0.68 1.73 -6.35
N PRO A 32 0.84 1.61 -7.68
CA PRO A 32 1.76 2.43 -8.42
C PRO A 32 1.21 3.85 -8.55
N VAL A 33 2.13 4.81 -8.48
CA VAL A 33 1.84 6.24 -8.58
C VAL A 33 2.74 6.88 -9.61
N VAL A 34 2.25 7.94 -10.23
CA VAL A 34 3.01 8.80 -11.14
C VAL A 34 3.41 10.05 -10.37
N LEU A 35 4.71 10.28 -10.26
CA LEU A 35 5.31 11.47 -9.68
C LEU A 35 5.76 12.39 -10.82
N THR A 36 5.32 13.64 -10.78
CA THR A 36 5.64 14.67 -11.77
C THR A 36 6.39 15.80 -11.08
N GLU A 37 7.58 16.12 -11.59
CA GLU A 37 8.37 17.26 -11.13
C GLU A 37 7.89 18.55 -11.80
N TYR A 38 7.65 19.58 -10.99
CA TYR A 38 7.31 20.92 -11.44
C TYR A 38 8.35 21.93 -10.94
N ASN A 39 8.66 22.89 -11.79
CA ASN A 39 9.54 24.01 -11.49
C ASN A 39 8.98 25.26 -12.18
N ASP A 40 8.20 26.04 -11.43
CA ASP A 40 7.48 27.21 -11.92
C ASP A 40 7.67 28.43 -11.00
N GLU A 41 6.89 29.49 -11.21
CA GLU A 41 6.96 30.73 -10.41
C GLU A 41 6.68 30.50 -8.91
N SER A 42 5.99 29.42 -8.55
CA SER A 42 5.69 29.02 -7.17
C SER A 42 6.83 28.21 -6.53
N GLY A 43 7.86 27.85 -7.30
CA GLY A 43 9.02 27.11 -6.83
C GLY A 43 9.10 25.68 -7.37
N HIS A 44 9.90 24.86 -6.68
CA HIS A 44 10.14 23.46 -7.02
C HIS A 44 9.29 22.56 -6.14
N TYR A 45 8.45 21.73 -6.76
CA TYR A 45 7.56 20.82 -6.06
C TYR A 45 7.27 19.58 -6.90
N TYR A 46 6.69 18.58 -6.27
CA TYR A 46 6.35 17.30 -6.87
C TYR A 46 4.88 17.01 -6.66
N VAL A 47 4.20 16.57 -7.72
CA VAL A 47 2.81 16.12 -7.65
C VAL A 47 2.76 14.62 -7.85
N VAL A 48 1.99 13.94 -7.03
CA VAL A 48 1.75 12.49 -7.10
C VAL A 48 0.29 12.23 -7.45
N THR A 49 0.09 11.38 -8.45
CA THR A 49 -1.23 10.91 -8.89
C THR A 49 -1.24 9.40 -9.04
N SER A 50 -2.41 8.77 -9.09
CA SER A 50 -2.51 7.34 -9.42
C SER A 50 -3.65 7.08 -10.40
N PRO A 51 -3.38 6.45 -11.56
CA PRO A 51 -4.43 5.98 -12.46
C PRO A 51 -5.35 4.93 -11.82
N ASN A 52 -4.91 4.27 -10.75
CA ASN A 52 -5.70 3.26 -10.04
C ASN A 52 -6.66 3.87 -9.02
N ILE A 53 -6.27 4.99 -8.40
CA ILE A 53 -7.03 5.65 -7.35
C ILE A 53 -7.60 6.94 -7.92
N GLN A 54 -8.76 6.84 -8.55
CA GLN A 54 -9.39 7.95 -9.25
C GLN A 54 -9.60 9.15 -8.30
N GLY A 55 -9.05 10.31 -8.67
CA GLY A 55 -9.15 11.53 -7.87
C GLY A 55 -8.05 11.71 -6.82
N MET A 56 -7.12 10.76 -6.69
CA MET A 56 -5.94 10.95 -5.85
C MET A 56 -4.95 11.91 -6.52
N VAL A 57 -4.77 13.07 -5.89
CA VAL A 57 -3.76 14.07 -6.24
C VAL A 57 -3.19 14.61 -4.94
N THR A 58 -1.88 14.50 -4.77
CA THR A 58 -1.14 15.07 -3.63
C THR A 58 0.12 15.76 -4.13
N ASP A 59 0.70 16.61 -3.30
CA ASP A 59 1.93 17.34 -3.61
C ASP A 59 2.91 17.34 -2.44
N GLY A 60 4.12 17.85 -2.67
CA GLY A 60 5.13 18.10 -1.66
C GLY A 60 6.34 18.82 -2.25
N GLU A 61 7.10 19.52 -1.41
CA GLU A 61 8.32 20.23 -1.82
C GLU A 61 9.47 19.25 -2.14
N THR A 62 9.38 18.04 -1.60
CA THR A 62 10.36 16.97 -1.84
C THR A 62 9.69 15.66 -2.24
N ILE A 63 10.42 14.80 -2.96
CA ILE A 63 9.93 13.46 -3.33
C ILE A 63 9.46 12.65 -2.10
N PRO A 64 10.22 12.56 -0.99
CA PRO A 64 9.77 11.81 0.18
C PRO A 64 8.48 12.37 0.80
N GLU A 65 8.33 13.69 0.86
CA GLU A 65 7.13 14.34 1.39
C GLU A 65 5.91 14.06 0.50
N ALA A 66 6.05 14.24 -0.81
CA ALA A 66 4.96 14.00 -1.76
C ALA A 66 4.49 12.53 -1.73
N LEU A 67 5.43 11.58 -1.52
CA LEU A 67 5.11 10.15 -1.36
C LEU A 67 4.46 9.81 0.00
N GLU A 68 4.84 10.50 1.08
CA GLU A 68 4.17 10.33 2.38
C GLU A 68 2.75 10.90 2.33
N ASN A 69 2.56 12.07 1.70
CA ASN A 69 1.22 12.63 1.46
C ASN A 69 0.37 11.69 0.59
N ALA A 70 0.96 11.09 -0.44
CA ALA A 70 0.28 10.08 -1.26
C ALA A 70 -0.12 8.84 -0.45
N LYS A 71 0.71 8.41 0.51
CA LYS A 71 0.39 7.30 1.41
C LYS A 71 -0.79 7.61 2.32
N ASP A 72 -0.86 8.82 2.88
CA ASP A 72 -1.98 9.26 3.70
C ASP A 72 -3.28 9.41 2.89
N ALA A 73 -3.18 9.94 1.67
CA ALA A 73 -4.31 10.01 0.74
C ALA A 73 -4.79 8.61 0.35
N LEU A 74 -3.88 7.69 0.03
CA LEU A 74 -4.20 6.31 -0.29
C LEU A 74 -4.91 5.62 0.88
N ALA A 75 -4.41 5.79 2.11
CA ALA A 75 -5.05 5.26 3.32
C ALA A 75 -6.49 5.79 3.45
N THR A 76 -6.65 7.10 3.29
CA THR A 76 -7.93 7.79 3.44
C THR A 76 -8.94 7.35 2.39
N MET A 77 -8.52 7.28 1.13
CA MET A 77 -9.40 6.92 0.01
C MET A 77 -9.81 5.45 0.11
N LEU A 78 -8.91 4.55 0.50
CA LEU A 78 -9.20 3.12 0.63
C LEU A 78 -9.93 2.74 1.94
N ALA A 79 -10.02 3.62 2.93
CA ALA A 79 -10.53 3.29 4.26
C ALA A 79 -11.99 2.80 4.26
N ASN A 80 -12.81 3.26 3.32
CA ASN A 80 -14.24 2.94 3.23
C ASN A 80 -14.63 2.25 1.92
N GLU A 81 -13.66 1.86 1.09
CA GLU A 81 -13.98 1.15 -0.16
C GLU A 81 -14.31 -0.32 0.14
N LEU A 82 -15.50 -0.74 -0.31
CA LEU A 82 -15.95 -2.14 -0.20
C LEU A 82 -15.13 -3.07 -1.10
N GLU A 83 -14.70 -2.56 -2.26
CA GLU A 83 -13.88 -3.26 -3.23
C GLU A 83 -12.75 -2.34 -3.67
N ARG A 84 -11.52 -2.87 -3.67
CA ARG A 84 -10.34 -2.10 -4.04
C ARG A 84 -10.17 -2.03 -5.56
N PRO A 85 -9.70 -0.91 -6.11
CA PRO A 85 -9.38 -0.81 -7.53
C PRO A 85 -8.32 -1.83 -7.94
N GLU A 86 -8.44 -2.38 -9.14
CA GLU A 86 -7.44 -3.28 -9.70
C GLU A 86 -6.12 -2.52 -9.95
N VAL A 87 -5.00 -3.15 -9.58
CA VAL A 87 -3.67 -2.59 -9.78
C VAL A 87 -3.27 -2.74 -11.24
N GLN A 88 -2.86 -1.64 -11.87
CA GLN A 88 -2.36 -1.62 -13.24
C GLN A 88 -0.84 -1.79 -13.25
N ASP A 89 -0.29 -2.29 -14.36
CA ASP A 89 1.17 -2.39 -14.53
C ASP A 89 1.75 -1.04 -14.97
N PRO A 90 2.59 -0.38 -14.15
CA PRO A 90 3.16 0.92 -14.49
C PRO A 90 4.09 0.89 -15.71
N ARG A 91 4.55 -0.28 -16.14
CA ARG A 91 5.41 -0.45 -17.34
C ARG A 91 4.65 -0.23 -18.65
N GLU A 92 3.33 -0.34 -18.61
CA GLU A 92 2.47 -0.15 -19.78
C GLU A 92 2.02 1.32 -19.93
N TRP A 93 2.40 2.19 -18.98
CA TRP A 93 2.03 3.60 -19.01
C TRP A 93 2.94 4.41 -19.92
N THR A 94 2.34 5.33 -20.68
CA THR A 94 3.09 6.37 -21.38
C THR A 94 3.31 7.53 -20.41
N LEU A 95 4.57 7.84 -20.12
CA LEU A 95 4.96 8.91 -19.21
C LEU A 95 5.45 10.13 -20.00
N ASP A 96 5.05 11.31 -19.53
CA ASP A 96 5.56 12.58 -20.04
C ASP A 96 6.96 12.89 -19.49
N LYS A 97 7.62 13.89 -20.11
CA LYS A 97 8.92 14.37 -19.63
C LYS A 97 8.79 14.91 -18.20
N GLY A 98 9.67 14.45 -17.31
CA GLY A 98 9.64 14.84 -15.89
C GLY A 98 8.69 14.00 -15.03
N GLN A 99 8.07 12.97 -15.62
CA GLN A 99 7.31 11.97 -14.87
C GLN A 99 8.14 10.73 -14.59
N GLN A 100 7.91 10.15 -13.41
CA GLN A 100 8.47 8.85 -13.02
C GLN A 100 7.44 8.06 -12.21
N THR A 101 7.58 6.74 -12.21
CA THR A 101 6.72 5.86 -11.41
C THR A 101 7.34 5.55 -10.06
N SER A 102 6.51 5.43 -9.02
CA SER A 102 6.90 4.90 -7.72
C SER A 102 5.81 3.96 -7.19
N TRP A 103 6.13 3.18 -6.16
CA TRP A 103 5.18 2.32 -5.47
C TRP A 103 4.91 2.87 -4.08
N VAL A 104 3.63 3.06 -3.75
CA VAL A 104 3.20 3.48 -2.42
C VAL A 104 2.47 2.32 -1.76
N SER A 105 2.86 2.02 -0.51
CA SER A 105 2.25 0.95 0.28
C SER A 105 1.71 1.48 1.59
N VAL A 106 0.48 1.08 1.93
CA VAL A 106 -0.18 1.43 3.18
C VAL A 106 -0.57 0.16 3.94
N ASN A 107 -0.41 0.19 5.26
CA ASN A 107 -0.91 -0.85 6.15
C ASN A 107 -2.27 -0.40 6.71
N MET A 108 -3.33 -1.07 6.29
CA MET A 108 -4.73 -0.77 6.64
C MET A 108 -5.16 -1.41 7.97
N THR A 109 -4.26 -2.14 8.64
CA THR A 109 -4.54 -2.81 9.92
C THR A 109 -4.27 -1.91 11.14
N ARG A 110 -3.67 -0.74 10.96
CA ARG A 110 -3.25 0.17 12.04
C ARG A 110 -4.09 1.43 12.09
#